data_AF-A0A442G8Q4-F1
#
_entry.id   AF-A0A442G8Q4-F1
#
_cell.length_a   1.000
_cell.length_b   1.000
_cell.length_c   1.000
_cell.angle_alpha   90.00
_cell.angle_beta   90.00
_cell.angle_gamma   90.00
#
_symmetry.space_group_name_H-M   'P 1'
#
loop_
_entity.id
_entity.type
_entity.pdbx_description
1 polymer ?
#
loop_
_entity_poly.entity_id
_entity_poly.type
_entity_poly.pdbx_seq_one_letter_code
_entity_poly.pdbx_strand_id
1 'polypeptide(L)'
;MSRISTGLFAAASVLATSTAVFAAPQAPAAPAVSDRITNPVAEFAGIDKITGRIITFDVYIDETVQFGALQVTPRVCYSRPETEQPKTDSFVEVDEITLDRKIRRIFTGWMFAESPGLNAVEHAVYDVWLKGCKQKSDVPPPTAAKADTGKPKTNAAKPQAPAEEQPAEAAPEPTDAAPAPDGTGATDQN
;
A
#
# COMPACT_ATOMS: atom_id res chain seq x y z
N MET A 1 -19.61 43.47 -67.55
CA MET A 1 -20.08 42.93 -68.84
C MET A 1 -19.52 41.52 -69.06
N SER A 2 -20.41 40.65 -69.55
CA SER A 2 -20.27 39.23 -69.91
C SER A 2 -18.99 38.83 -70.68
N ARG A 3 -18.46 37.62 -70.41
CA ARG A 3 -18.40 36.49 -71.36
C ARG A 3 -17.86 35.19 -70.73
N ILE A 4 -18.60 34.12 -70.99
CA ILE A 4 -18.31 32.69 -70.79
C ILE A 4 -17.31 32.22 -71.86
N SER A 5 -16.37 31.30 -71.57
CA SER A 5 -16.10 30.10 -72.43
C SER A 5 -14.99 29.16 -71.89
N THR A 6 -15.41 27.92 -71.62
CA THR A 6 -14.85 26.60 -71.99
C THR A 6 -13.39 26.40 -72.44
N GLY A 7 -12.73 25.36 -71.89
CA GLY A 7 -11.60 24.64 -72.50
C GLY A 7 -10.91 23.69 -71.50
N LEU A 8 -11.25 22.41 -71.43
CA LEU A 8 -10.69 21.24 -72.14
C LEU A 8 -9.41 20.62 -71.51
N PHE A 9 -9.61 19.40 -71.00
CA PHE A 9 -8.74 18.30 -70.59
C PHE A 9 -7.21 18.38 -70.76
N ALA A 10 -6.50 17.98 -69.69
CA ALA A 10 -5.33 17.10 -69.79
C ALA A 10 -5.20 16.26 -68.50
N ALA A 11 -5.34 14.94 -68.63
CA ALA A 11 -5.09 13.97 -67.58
C ALA A 11 -3.58 13.88 -67.32
N ALA A 12 -3.14 14.12 -66.08
CA ALA A 12 -1.77 13.85 -65.64
C ALA A 12 -1.79 12.68 -64.66
N SER A 13 -1.36 11.52 -65.15
CA SER A 13 -1.18 10.29 -64.39
C SER A 13 -0.13 10.50 -63.30
N VAL A 14 -0.55 10.51 -62.04
CA VAL A 14 0.37 10.51 -60.89
C VAL A 14 0.83 9.07 -60.65
N LEU A 15 2.07 8.78 -61.03
CA LEU A 15 2.76 7.52 -60.71
C LEU A 15 2.94 7.43 -59.19
N ALA A 16 2.22 6.51 -58.56
CA ALA A 16 2.39 6.15 -57.16
C ALA A 16 3.72 5.39 -56.99
N THR A 17 4.71 6.03 -56.38
CA THR A 17 5.96 5.38 -55.95
C THR A 17 5.71 4.63 -54.64
N SER A 18 5.37 3.34 -54.74
CA SER A 18 5.28 2.45 -53.59
C SER A 18 6.68 2.23 -53.00
N THR A 19 6.97 2.86 -51.86
CA THR A 19 8.13 2.53 -51.04
C THR A 19 7.89 1.20 -50.33
N ALA A 20 8.50 0.13 -50.84
CA ALA A 20 8.49 -1.17 -50.20
C ALA A 20 9.28 -1.09 -48.89
N VAL A 21 8.57 -1.13 -47.75
CA VAL A 21 9.16 -1.20 -46.42
C VAL A 21 9.73 -2.62 -46.25
N PHE A 22 11.06 -2.74 -46.25
CA PHE A 22 11.75 -3.97 -45.90
C PHE A 22 11.60 -4.21 -44.39
N ALA A 23 10.82 -5.22 -44.02
CA ALA A 23 10.74 -5.71 -42.64
C ALA A 23 12.03 -6.49 -42.32
N ALA A 24 12.95 -5.87 -41.57
CA ALA A 24 14.11 -6.55 -41.03
C ALA A 24 13.69 -7.54 -39.93
N PRO A 25 14.25 -8.76 -39.88
CA PRO A 25 14.00 -9.70 -38.80
C PRO A 25 14.55 -9.14 -37.48
N GLN A 26 13.66 -8.97 -36.52
CA GLN A 26 13.99 -8.47 -35.18
C GLN A 26 14.66 -9.62 -34.42
N ALA A 27 15.94 -9.49 -34.09
CA ALA A 27 16.62 -10.45 -33.23
C ALA A 27 15.99 -10.40 -31.83
N PRO A 28 15.74 -11.55 -31.18
CA PRO A 28 15.21 -11.57 -29.82
C PRO A 28 16.24 -10.95 -28.86
N ALA A 29 15.85 -9.85 -28.20
CA ALA A 29 16.65 -9.28 -27.12
C ALA A 29 16.68 -10.27 -25.95
N ALA A 30 17.88 -10.63 -25.49
CA ALA A 30 18.04 -11.45 -24.30
C ALA A 30 17.50 -10.68 -23.07
N PRO A 31 16.85 -11.35 -22.10
CA PRO A 31 16.37 -10.69 -20.90
C PRO A 31 17.56 -10.12 -20.10
N ALA A 32 17.47 -8.85 -19.74
CA ALA A 32 18.43 -8.24 -18.84
C ALA A 32 18.30 -8.88 -17.45
N VAL A 33 19.37 -9.50 -16.97
CA VAL A 33 19.48 -9.97 -15.59
C VAL A 33 19.77 -8.73 -14.74
N SER A 34 18.77 -8.16 -14.06
CA SER A 34 19.07 -7.07 -13.13
C SER A 34 19.61 -7.65 -11.83
N ASP A 35 20.85 -7.29 -11.51
CA ASP A 35 21.46 -7.62 -10.23
C ASP A 35 20.78 -6.84 -9.11
N ARG A 36 20.18 -7.57 -8.16
CA ARG A 36 19.54 -6.99 -6.98
C ARG A 36 20.45 -7.17 -5.78
N ILE A 37 20.80 -6.08 -5.12
CA ILE A 37 21.65 -6.08 -3.93
C ILE A 37 20.74 -6.16 -2.70
N THR A 38 20.99 -7.16 -1.84
CA THR A 38 20.29 -7.29 -0.55
C THR A 38 21.04 -6.49 0.51
N ASN A 39 20.31 -5.68 1.28
CA ASN A 39 20.88 -4.78 2.27
C ASN A 39 20.37 -5.10 3.68
N PRO A 40 21.25 -5.08 4.70
CA PRO A 40 20.89 -5.32 6.10
C PRO A 40 20.23 -4.11 6.79
N VAL A 41 20.25 -2.93 6.17
CA VAL A 41 19.68 -1.70 6.74
C VAL A 41 18.79 -1.02 5.71
N ALA A 42 17.60 -0.61 6.15
CA ALA A 42 16.70 0.28 5.43
C ALA A 42 16.76 1.68 6.06
N GLU A 43 17.00 2.70 5.22
CA GLU A 43 16.97 4.10 5.63
C GLU A 43 15.58 4.66 5.34
N PHE A 44 14.92 5.16 6.38
CA PHE A 44 13.61 5.79 6.29
C PHE A 44 13.73 7.30 6.53
N ALA A 45 12.82 8.04 5.91
CA ALA A 45 12.52 9.40 6.32
C ALA A 45 11.15 9.44 6.96
N GLY A 46 11.02 10.22 8.03
CA GLY A 46 9.78 10.47 8.71
C GLY A 46 9.52 11.96 8.88
N ILE A 47 8.29 12.40 8.62
CA ILE A 47 7.85 13.77 8.91
C ILE A 47 6.86 13.77 10.05
N ASP A 48 7.03 14.70 10.98
CA ASP A 48 5.98 15.09 11.90
C ASP A 48 5.21 16.27 11.30
N LYS A 49 3.96 16.04 10.90
CA LYS A 49 3.06 17.04 10.27
C LYS A 49 2.70 18.18 11.22
N ILE A 50 2.86 18.01 12.54
CA ILE A 50 2.59 19.05 13.54
C ILE A 50 3.77 20.02 13.64
N THR A 51 4.99 19.48 13.69
CA THR A 51 6.20 20.31 13.84
C THR A 51 6.85 20.69 12.51
N GLY A 52 6.48 20.03 11.41
CA GLY A 52 7.07 20.18 10.08
C GLY A 52 8.51 19.65 9.99
N ARG A 53 8.99 18.90 10.99
CA ARG A 53 10.35 18.38 11.00
C ARG A 53 10.42 17.03 10.28
N ILE A 54 11.37 16.92 9.35
CA ILE A 54 11.74 15.66 8.71
C ILE A 54 12.99 15.14 9.38
N ILE A 55 12.97 13.87 9.77
CA ILE A 55 14.15 13.16 10.26
C ILE A 55 14.44 11.96 9.37
N THR A 56 15.69 11.53 9.38
CA THR A 56 16.12 10.30 8.73
C THR A 56 16.61 9.35 9.79
N PHE A 57 16.21 8.10 9.72
CA PHE A 57 16.61 7.07 10.66
C PHE A 57 16.86 5.75 9.94
N ASP A 58 17.89 5.05 10.38
CA ASP A 58 18.27 3.74 9.87
C ASP A 58 17.59 2.66 10.71
N VAL A 59 17.05 1.65 10.05
CA VAL A 59 16.40 0.50 10.67
C VAL A 59 17.02 -0.77 10.12
N TYR A 60 17.51 -1.62 11.02
CA TYR A 60 18.01 -2.94 10.64
C TYR A 60 16.86 -3.84 10.21
N ILE A 61 17.11 -4.75 9.27
CA ILE A 61 16.10 -5.73 8.86
C ILE A 61 15.64 -6.55 10.07
N ASP A 62 14.33 -6.77 10.14
CA ASP A 62 13.61 -7.47 11.22
C ASP A 62 13.63 -6.78 12.59
N GLU A 63 14.18 -5.56 12.67
CA GLU A 63 14.16 -4.74 13.86
C GLU A 63 13.05 -3.69 13.76
N THR A 64 12.52 -3.30 14.92
CA THR A 64 11.45 -2.31 15.01
C THR A 64 11.99 -1.02 15.60
N VAL A 65 11.88 0.07 14.85
CA VAL A 65 12.17 1.43 15.32
C VAL A 65 10.88 2.21 15.45
N GLN A 66 10.78 2.99 16.53
CA GLN A 66 9.62 3.85 16.77
C GLN A 66 9.89 5.27 16.28
N PHE A 67 8.99 5.77 15.43
CA PHE A 67 8.92 7.16 14.98
C PHE A 67 7.58 7.77 15.40
N GLY A 68 7.58 8.61 16.44
CA GLY A 68 6.35 9.17 17.00
C GLY A 68 5.43 8.07 17.54
N ALA A 69 4.24 7.94 16.95
CA ALA A 69 3.27 6.88 17.24
C ALA A 69 3.39 5.66 16.32
N LEU A 70 4.31 5.67 15.36
CA LEU A 70 4.49 4.59 14.39
C LEU A 70 5.66 3.69 14.77
N GLN A 71 5.48 2.39 14.64
CA GLN A 71 6.50 1.35 14.77
C GLN A 71 6.78 0.79 13.38
N VAL A 72 8.00 1.02 12.88
CA VAL A 72 8.42 0.69 11.52
C VAL A 72 9.32 -0.54 11.57
N THR A 73 8.95 -1.59 10.84
CA THR A 73 9.69 -2.86 10.79
C THR A 73 9.91 -3.27 9.33
N PRO A 74 11.09 -3.00 8.75
CA PRO A 74 11.46 -3.49 7.43
C PRO A 74 11.78 -4.99 7.49
N ARG A 75 11.21 -5.76 6.56
CA ARG A 75 11.47 -7.20 6.40
C ARG A 75 12.56 -7.52 5.40
N VAL A 76 12.67 -6.70 4.37
CA VAL A 76 13.69 -6.81 3.33
C VAL A 76 13.99 -5.42 2.79
N CYS A 77 15.21 -5.18 2.31
CA CYS A 77 15.56 -3.95 1.62
C CYS A 77 16.50 -4.28 0.46
N TYR A 78 16.11 -3.88 -0.75
CA TYR A 78 16.83 -4.14 -1.97
C TYR A 78 17.21 -2.86 -2.69
N SER A 79 18.41 -2.83 -3.25
CA SER A 79 18.89 -1.75 -4.09
C SER A 79 19.50 -2.28 -5.39
N ARG A 80 19.82 -1.36 -6.30
CA ARG A 80 20.56 -1.63 -7.54
C ARG A 80 21.99 -1.09 -7.45
N PRO A 81 22.92 -1.65 -8.23
CA PRO A 81 24.21 -1.03 -8.46
C PRO A 81 24.06 0.38 -9.06
N GLU A 82 24.99 1.28 -8.76
CA GLU A 82 24.99 2.65 -9.27
C GLU A 82 25.15 2.76 -10.80
N THR A 83 25.57 1.67 -11.46
CA THR A 83 25.67 1.59 -12.92
C THR A 83 24.33 1.38 -13.62
N GLU A 84 23.28 1.02 -12.87
CA GLU A 84 21.91 0.82 -13.38
C GLU A 84 21.00 1.95 -12.87
N GLN A 85 19.80 2.07 -13.44
CA GLN A 85 18.81 3.02 -12.98
C GLN A 85 18.40 2.71 -11.52
N PRO A 86 18.38 3.71 -10.62
CA PRO A 86 18.01 3.49 -9.22
C PRO A 86 16.63 2.86 -9.10
N LYS A 87 16.58 1.75 -8.37
CA LYS A 87 15.34 1.08 -8.00
C LYS A 87 15.54 0.44 -6.64
N THR A 88 15.02 1.11 -5.63
CA THR A 88 15.21 0.73 -4.24
C THR A 88 13.85 0.47 -3.63
N ASP A 89 13.65 -0.76 -3.18
CA ASP A 89 12.39 -1.21 -2.62
C ASP A 89 12.58 -1.97 -1.31
N SER A 90 11.59 -1.85 -0.43
CA SER A 90 11.58 -2.52 0.87
C SER A 90 10.17 -2.99 1.20
N PHE A 91 10.03 -4.23 1.67
CA PHE A 91 8.77 -4.68 2.25
C PHE A 91 8.75 -4.29 3.73
N VAL A 92 7.73 -3.55 4.13
CA VAL A 92 7.67 -2.91 5.45
C VAL A 92 6.33 -3.21 6.10
N GLU A 93 6.37 -3.53 7.39
CA GLU A 93 5.23 -3.55 8.29
C GLU A 93 5.27 -2.28 9.14
N VAL A 94 4.15 -1.56 9.21
CA VAL A 94 4.02 -0.39 10.10
C VAL A 94 2.82 -0.56 11.01
N ASP A 95 3.10 -0.49 12.30
CA ASP A 95 2.11 -0.54 13.37
C ASP A 95 1.93 0.85 13.99
N GLU A 96 0.70 1.20 14.34
CA GLU A 96 0.35 2.43 15.05
C GLU A 96 0.11 2.12 16.53
N ILE A 97 0.66 2.95 17.41
CA ILE A 97 0.35 3.01 18.83
C ILE A 97 -0.73 4.07 19.03
N THR A 98 -1.96 3.63 19.28
CA THR A 98 -3.11 4.50 19.49
C THR A 98 -3.06 5.21 20.85
N LEU A 99 -3.92 6.22 21.05
CA LEU A 99 -4.05 6.95 22.32
C LEU A 99 -4.40 6.05 23.52
N ASP A 100 -5.15 4.97 23.29
CA ASP A 100 -5.48 3.96 24.29
C ASP A 100 -4.40 2.87 24.43
N ARG A 101 -3.21 3.09 23.87
CA ARG A 101 -2.03 2.21 23.92
C ARG A 101 -2.26 0.83 23.29
N LYS A 102 -3.14 0.74 22.29
CA LYS A 102 -3.27 -0.47 21.47
C LYS A 102 -2.31 -0.38 20.29
N ILE A 103 -1.78 -1.53 19.90
CA ILE A 103 -0.93 -1.67 18.71
C ILE A 103 -1.80 -2.26 17.61
N ARG A 104 -1.86 -1.57 16.46
CA ARG A 104 -2.60 -2.03 15.28
C ARG A 104 -1.78 -1.84 14.03
N ARG A 105 -1.78 -2.85 13.15
CA ARG A 105 -1.19 -2.73 11.82
C ARG A 105 -1.96 -1.76 10.95
N ILE A 106 -1.27 -0.74 10.46
CA ILE A 106 -1.84 0.24 9.53
C ILE A 106 -1.29 0.08 8.11
N PHE A 107 -0.13 -0.56 7.94
CA PHE A 107 0.48 -0.79 6.64
C PHE A 107 1.25 -2.10 6.60
N THR A 108 1.16 -2.77 5.45
CA THR A 108 1.99 -3.93 5.11
C THR A 108 2.14 -3.97 3.60
N GLY A 109 3.34 -3.71 3.10
CA GLY A 109 3.54 -3.64 1.65
C GLY A 109 4.93 -3.18 1.24
N TRP A 110 5.10 -3.06 -0.07
CA TRP A 110 6.33 -2.58 -0.70
C TRP A 110 6.36 -1.05 -0.72
N MET A 111 7.42 -0.46 -0.18
CA MET A 111 7.76 0.94 -0.33
C MET A 111 8.84 1.12 -1.40
N PHE A 112 8.83 2.27 -2.09
CA PHE A 112 9.76 2.58 -3.19
C PHE A 112 10.46 3.90 -2.90
N ALA A 113 11.78 3.91 -2.87
CA ALA A 113 12.53 5.12 -2.51
C ALA A 113 12.44 6.20 -3.59
N GLU A 114 12.39 5.80 -4.87
CA GLU A 114 12.34 6.73 -6.01
C GLU A 114 10.92 7.26 -6.26
N SER A 115 9.91 6.60 -5.70
CA SER A 115 8.49 7.01 -5.80
C SER A 115 7.79 6.92 -4.44
N PRO A 116 8.17 7.74 -3.44
CA PRO A 116 7.59 7.67 -2.09
C PRO A 116 6.07 7.81 -2.10
N GLY A 117 5.52 8.68 -2.95
CA GLY A 117 4.07 8.91 -3.05
C GLY A 117 3.26 7.72 -3.58
N LEU A 118 3.89 6.64 -4.04
CA LEU A 118 3.18 5.45 -4.50
C LEU A 118 2.73 4.54 -3.35
N ASN A 119 3.59 4.37 -2.34
CA ASN A 119 3.35 3.44 -1.23
C ASN A 119 4.01 3.91 0.08
N ALA A 120 3.96 5.20 0.39
CA ALA A 120 4.33 5.71 1.72
C ALA A 120 3.21 5.45 2.74
N VAL A 121 3.58 5.44 4.02
CA VAL A 121 2.59 5.50 5.11
C VAL A 121 2.27 6.96 5.36
N GLU A 122 1.03 7.33 5.08
CA GLU A 122 0.47 8.63 5.40
C GLU A 122 -0.41 8.50 6.65
N HIS A 123 0.06 8.98 7.79
CA HIS A 123 -0.74 9.05 9.00
C HIS A 123 -1.33 10.45 9.15
N ALA A 124 -2.31 10.61 10.05
CA ALA A 124 -2.88 11.93 10.35
C ALA A 124 -1.84 12.92 10.93
N VAL A 125 -0.78 12.39 11.55
CA VAL A 125 0.23 13.16 12.29
C VAL A 125 1.66 12.90 11.79
N TYR A 126 1.96 11.69 11.32
CA TYR A 126 3.33 11.26 11.00
C TYR A 126 3.38 10.58 9.63
N ASP A 127 4.27 10.97 8.73
CA ASP A 127 4.47 10.18 7.50
C ASP A 127 5.80 9.47 7.55
N VAL A 128 5.85 8.28 6.98
CA VAL A 128 7.06 7.49 6.87
C VAL A 128 7.16 6.93 5.46
N TRP A 129 8.34 7.12 4.87
CA TRP A 129 8.65 6.57 3.57
C TRP A 129 10.09 6.06 3.51
N LEU A 130 10.31 5.09 2.63
CA LEU A 130 11.65 4.58 2.33
C LEU A 130 12.46 5.68 1.63
N LYS A 131 13.68 5.90 2.08
CA LYS A 131 14.64 6.80 1.44
C LYS A 131 15.75 6.03 0.72
N GLY A 132 16.12 4.85 1.22
CA GLY A 132 17.12 4.01 0.58
C GLY A 132 17.43 2.74 1.37
N CYS A 133 18.38 1.95 0.87
CA CYS A 133 18.94 0.81 1.56
C CYS A 133 20.45 0.98 1.71
N LYS A 134 21.03 0.51 2.82
CA LYS A 134 22.46 0.65 3.11
C LYS A 134 23.08 -0.68 3.52
N GLN A 135 24.35 -0.87 3.15
CA GLN A 135 25.16 -2.00 3.62
C GLN A 135 25.66 -1.82 5.06
N LYS A 136 25.83 -0.57 5.50
CA LYS A 136 26.34 -0.21 6.82
C LYS A 136 25.55 1.01 7.34
N SER A 137 25.34 1.06 8.66
CA SER A 137 24.77 2.21 9.35
C SER A 137 25.78 2.77 10.35
N ASP A 138 25.70 4.07 10.59
CA ASP A 138 26.42 4.74 11.68
C ASP A 138 25.82 4.41 13.06
N VAL A 139 24.58 3.89 13.08
CA VAL A 139 23.90 3.42 14.28
C VAL A 139 24.34 1.97 14.57
N PRO A 140 24.84 1.67 15.79
CA PRO A 140 25.26 0.32 16.13
C PRO A 140 24.07 -0.65 16.07
N PRO A 141 24.29 -1.90 15.60
CA PRO A 141 23.24 -2.89 15.53
C PRO A 141 22.71 -3.23 16.94
N PRO A 142 21.41 -3.57 17.07
CA PRO A 142 20.75 -3.77 18.37
C PRO A 142 21.37 -4.88 19.25
N THR A 143 22.22 -5.75 18.70
CA THR A 143 22.98 -6.75 19.46
C THR A 143 24.15 -6.19 20.27
N ALA A 144 24.64 -4.99 19.97
CA ALA A 144 25.71 -4.35 20.74
C ALA A 144 25.18 -3.59 21.97
N ALA A 145 23.88 -3.27 22.02
CA ALA A 145 23.27 -2.42 23.05
C ALA A 145 22.16 -3.12 23.87
N LYS A 146 21.89 -4.40 23.62
CA LYS A 146 20.86 -5.20 24.31
C LYS A 146 21.40 -6.56 24.79
N ALA A 147 22.56 -6.55 25.44
CA ALA A 147 22.86 -7.56 26.47
C ALA A 147 22.41 -7.02 27.84
N ASP A 148 21.18 -6.51 27.93
CA ASP A 148 20.52 -6.25 29.20
C ASP A 148 19.11 -6.85 29.10
N THR A 149 18.94 -7.93 29.86
CA THR A 149 17.83 -8.88 29.81
C THR A 149 16.52 -8.24 30.26
N GLY A 150 15.89 -7.48 29.37
CA GLY A 150 14.47 -7.15 29.43
C GLY A 150 13.63 -8.32 28.91
N LYS A 151 13.57 -9.42 29.66
CA LYS A 151 12.73 -10.58 29.37
C LYS A 151 11.30 -10.12 29.03
N PRO A 152 10.76 -10.45 27.85
CA PRO A 152 9.36 -10.19 27.53
C PRO A 152 8.50 -10.84 28.61
N LYS A 153 7.68 -10.05 29.32
CA LYS A 153 6.60 -10.62 30.12
C LYS A 153 5.54 -11.13 29.15
N THR A 154 5.71 -12.38 28.76
CA THR A 154 4.66 -13.23 28.21
C THR A 154 3.54 -13.30 29.23
N ASN A 155 2.50 -12.48 29.09
CA ASN A 155 1.19 -12.84 29.58
C ASN A 155 0.57 -13.74 28.51
N ALA A 156 0.58 -15.04 28.79
CA ALA A 156 -0.13 -16.03 28.02
C ALA A 156 -1.64 -15.75 28.09
N ALA A 157 -2.19 -15.11 27.06
CA ALA A 157 -3.61 -15.17 26.78
C ALA A 157 -3.85 -16.38 25.87
N LYS A 158 -4.30 -17.46 26.49
CA LYS A 158 -4.71 -18.72 25.85
C LYS A 158 -5.87 -18.45 24.85
N PRO A 159 -5.86 -19.07 23.65
CA PRO A 159 -6.96 -18.98 22.69
C PRO A 159 -8.21 -19.69 23.23
N GLN A 160 -9.39 -19.06 23.13
CA GLN A 160 -10.64 -19.75 23.38
C GLN A 160 -11.78 -19.26 22.47
N ALA A 161 -12.12 -20.11 21.50
CA ALA A 161 -13.44 -20.35 20.94
C ALA A 161 -13.43 -21.84 20.47
N PRO A 162 -14.57 -22.56 20.31
CA PRO A 162 -15.99 -22.17 20.43
C PRO A 162 -16.84 -23.19 21.25
N ALA A 163 -18.11 -22.89 21.53
CA ALA A 163 -19.18 -23.89 21.69
C ALA A 163 -20.58 -23.23 21.59
N GLU A 164 -21.33 -23.64 20.57
CA GLU A 164 -22.79 -23.54 20.46
C GLU A 164 -23.47 -24.34 21.57
N GLU A 165 -24.60 -23.83 22.10
CA GLU A 165 -25.60 -24.69 22.73
C GLU A 165 -27.01 -24.14 22.49
N GLN A 166 -27.71 -24.81 21.57
CA GLN A 166 -29.14 -24.70 21.32
C GLN A 166 -29.87 -25.70 22.22
N PRO A 167 -31.08 -25.39 22.70
CA PRO A 167 -32.12 -26.43 22.75
C PRO A 167 -33.39 -26.04 22.00
N ALA A 168 -33.85 -26.96 21.16
CA ALA A 168 -35.20 -27.01 20.61
C ALA A 168 -36.06 -27.93 21.48
N GLU A 169 -37.36 -27.60 21.66
CA GLU A 169 -38.56 -28.47 21.74
C GLU A 169 -39.72 -27.61 22.31
N ALA A 170 -41.01 -27.66 21.98
CA ALA A 170 -41.88 -28.33 21.04
C ALA A 170 -43.22 -27.54 21.04
N ALA A 171 -43.96 -27.54 19.93
CA ALA A 171 -45.37 -27.12 19.89
C ALA A 171 -46.28 -28.28 20.38
N PRO A 172 -47.54 -28.04 20.85
CA PRO A 172 -48.62 -27.66 19.93
C PRO A 172 -49.67 -26.65 20.47
N GLU A 173 -50.42 -26.08 19.51
CA GLU A 173 -51.70 -25.36 19.66
C GLU A 173 -52.78 -26.21 20.39
N PRO A 174 -53.78 -25.58 21.05
CA PRO A 174 -55.04 -25.29 20.32
C PRO A 174 -55.82 -24.01 20.74
N THR A 175 -56.37 -23.34 19.72
CA THR A 175 -57.79 -22.98 19.52
C THR A 175 -58.53 -22.01 20.49
N ASP A 176 -58.99 -20.93 19.85
CA ASP A 176 -60.34 -20.32 19.87
C ASP A 176 -60.61 -18.95 20.53
N ALA A 177 -61.49 -18.24 19.81
CA ALA A 177 -62.39 -17.16 20.19
C ALA A 177 -61.87 -15.71 20.18
N ALA A 178 -62.14 -15.03 19.06
CA ALA A 178 -62.52 -13.61 19.05
C ALA A 178 -63.92 -13.44 19.70
N PRO A 179 -64.28 -12.26 20.23
CA PRO A 179 -64.72 -11.16 19.37
C PRO A 179 -64.29 -9.74 19.81
N ALA A 180 -64.39 -8.79 18.87
CA ALA A 180 -64.39 -7.33 19.05
C ALA A 180 -65.64 -6.86 19.84
N PRO A 181 -65.89 -5.55 20.15
CA PRO A 181 -65.25 -4.31 19.66
C PRO A 181 -65.04 -3.20 20.72
N ASP A 182 -64.44 -2.07 20.34
CA ASP A 182 -65.08 -0.75 20.45
C ASP A 182 -64.19 0.38 19.94
N GLY A 183 -64.79 1.22 19.09
CA GLY A 183 -64.20 2.43 18.56
C GLY A 183 -64.54 3.67 19.37
N THR A 184 -63.73 4.72 19.21
CA THR A 184 -63.95 6.16 19.40
C THR A 184 -62.54 6.78 19.32
N GLY A 185 -62.18 7.77 18.50
CA GLY A 185 -62.91 8.83 17.83
C GLY A 185 -62.19 10.14 18.14
N ALA A 186 -61.38 10.67 17.21
CA ALA A 186 -60.91 12.08 17.09
C ALA A 186 -59.85 12.13 15.96
N THR A 187 -60.09 12.60 14.72
CA THR A 187 -60.09 14.02 14.25
C THR A 187 -58.98 14.86 14.91
N ASP A 188 -58.16 15.68 14.26
CA ASP A 188 -58.10 16.29 12.92
C ASP A 188 -56.72 16.99 12.81
N GLN A 189 -56.26 17.26 11.59
CA GLN A 189 -55.34 18.33 11.12
C GLN A 189 -54.28 18.96 12.06
N ASN A 190 -53.00 18.90 11.64
CA ASN A 190 -52.23 20.07 11.15
C ASN A 190 -50.91 19.63 10.49
#